data_AF-A0A0N4W0P3-F1
#
_entry.id   AF-A0A0N4W0P3-F1
#
_cell.length_a   1.000
_cell.length_b   1.000
_cell.length_c   1.000
_cell.angle_alpha   90.00
_cell.angle_beta   90.00
_cell.angle_gamma   90.00
#
_symmetry.space_group_name_H-M   'P 1'
#
loop_
_entity.id
_entity.type
_entity.pdbx_description
1 polymer ?
#
loop_
_entity_poly.entity_id
_entity_poly.type
_entity_poly.pdbx_seq_one_letter_code
_entity_poly.pdbx_strand_id
1 'polypeptide(L)'
;MLAYVTKFWWHLIVLALAVYVGIKYVGITQTKTAGSNLEGRKTKDVKEFILKEKRRLLETYCEESSSLCYTVEDHPILENNELVVKRLLLYKDSDLFFVSTVELETPKVLTWDNFNSRQWPVNKLVIHNVYTRLMIAMGFVMEALEFDSLEWQNTLMIGLGGGTQNNFLSAVDFIMVNLTTVELNPLMATMAADWFGLEESRTNNVLVEDGVDFLSGAAQRGSF
;
A
#
# COMPACT_ATOMS: atom_id res chain seq x y z
N MET A 1 -48.73 18.81 -4.69
CA MET A 1 -48.37 17.55 -3.99
C MET A 1 -48.16 16.35 -4.93
N LEU A 2 -48.42 16.44 -6.25
CA LEU A 2 -48.13 15.34 -7.20
C LEU A 2 -46.73 15.41 -7.87
N ALA A 3 -46.05 16.56 -7.87
CA ALA A 3 -44.74 16.71 -8.52
C ALA A 3 -43.54 16.21 -7.69
N TYR A 4 -43.75 15.87 -6.41
CA TYR A 4 -42.68 15.40 -5.51
C TYR A 4 -42.51 13.86 -5.56
N VAL A 5 -43.58 13.15 -5.95
CA VAL A 5 -43.60 11.68 -6.02
C VAL A 5 -42.86 11.15 -7.25
N THR A 6 -42.86 11.92 -8.36
CA THR A 6 -42.19 11.53 -9.61
C THR A 6 -40.67 11.62 -9.54
N LYS A 7 -40.13 12.54 -8.71
CA LYS A 7 -38.67 12.70 -8.55
C LYS A 7 -38.05 11.64 -7.63
N PHE A 8 -38.80 11.17 -6.63
CA PHE A 8 -38.34 10.15 -5.68
C PHE A 8 -38.25 8.75 -6.30
N TRP A 9 -39.12 8.46 -7.28
CA TRP A 9 -39.12 7.18 -8.00
C TRP A 9 -37.81 6.90 -8.73
N TRP A 10 -37.16 7.94 -9.26
CA TRP A 10 -35.89 7.78 -9.97
C TRP A 10 -34.74 7.39 -9.05
N HIS A 11 -34.72 7.95 -7.84
CA HIS A 11 -33.74 7.55 -6.82
C HIS A 11 -33.95 6.11 -6.35
N LEU A 12 -35.20 5.66 -6.19
CA LEU A 12 -35.50 4.27 -5.84
C LEU A 12 -35.09 3.28 -6.94
N ILE A 13 -35.25 3.64 -8.22
CA ILE A 13 -34.82 2.82 -9.35
C ILE A 13 -33.29 2.73 -9.41
N VAL A 14 -32.57 3.83 -9.22
CA VAL A 14 -31.10 3.84 -9.16
C VAL A 14 -30.61 3.01 -7.98
N LEU A 15 -31.24 3.10 -6.81
CA LEU A 15 -30.88 2.33 -5.63
C LEU A 15 -31.15 0.83 -5.82
N ALA A 16 -32.29 0.48 -6.44
CA ALA A 16 -32.61 -0.91 -6.80
C ALA A 16 -31.62 -1.48 -7.83
N LEU A 17 -31.20 -0.70 -8.82
CA LEU A 17 -30.17 -1.09 -9.79
C LEU A 17 -28.81 -1.26 -9.12
N ALA A 18 -28.41 -0.36 -8.23
CA ALA A 18 -27.16 -0.47 -7.48
C ALA A 18 -27.14 -1.71 -6.56
N VAL A 19 -28.26 -2.01 -5.90
CA VAL A 19 -28.41 -3.24 -5.09
C VAL A 19 -28.41 -4.48 -5.98
N TYR A 20 -29.08 -4.47 -7.13
CA TYR A 20 -29.08 -5.59 -8.07
C TYR A 20 -27.69 -5.87 -8.65
N VAL A 21 -26.96 -4.82 -9.06
CA VAL A 21 -25.56 -4.92 -9.51
C VAL A 21 -24.68 -5.41 -8.37
N GLY A 22 -24.85 -4.88 -7.15
CA GLY A 22 -24.17 -5.35 -5.95
C GLY A 22 -24.38 -6.84 -5.72
N ILE A 23 -25.62 -7.34 -5.74
CA ILE A 23 -25.94 -8.77 -5.55
C ILE A 23 -25.36 -9.61 -6.69
N LYS A 24 -25.47 -9.18 -7.95
CA LYS A 24 -24.91 -9.89 -9.11
C LYS A 24 -23.38 -9.99 -9.04
N TYR A 25 -22.69 -8.91 -8.66
CA TYR A 25 -21.23 -8.89 -8.62
C TYR A 25 -20.65 -9.46 -7.32
N VAL A 26 -21.38 -9.41 -6.21
CA VAL A 26 -21.04 -10.14 -4.96
C VAL A 26 -21.22 -11.65 -5.16
N GLY A 27 -22.20 -12.09 -5.96
CA GLY A 27 -22.37 -13.51 -6.32
C GLY A 27 -21.32 -14.04 -7.31
N ILE A 28 -20.77 -13.19 -8.17
CA ILE A 28 -19.72 -13.56 -9.13
C ILE A 28 -18.33 -13.61 -8.47
N THR A 29 -18.12 -12.89 -7.38
CA THR A 29 -16.83 -12.92 -6.63
C THR A 29 -16.67 -14.16 -5.73
N GLN A 30 -17.74 -14.92 -5.47
CA GLN A 30 -17.66 -16.17 -4.68
C GLN A 30 -17.55 -17.48 -5.50
N THR A 31 -17.55 -17.44 -6.84
CA THR A 31 -17.55 -18.66 -7.67
C THR A 31 -16.28 -18.91 -8.50
N LYS A 32 -15.16 -18.28 -8.14
CA LYS A 32 -13.84 -18.61 -8.71
C LYS A 32 -12.75 -18.80 -7.65
N THR A 33 -12.81 -19.92 -6.93
CA THR A 33 -11.61 -20.57 -6.39
C THR A 33 -11.87 -22.05 -6.10
N ALA A 34 -12.28 -22.80 -7.12
CA ALA A 34 -12.01 -24.24 -7.18
C ALA A 34 -10.73 -24.44 -8.00
N GLY A 35 -9.61 -24.05 -7.40
CA GLY A 35 -8.26 -24.31 -7.90
C GLY A 35 -7.46 -24.96 -6.78
N SER A 36 -7.84 -26.19 -6.41
CA SER A 36 -7.00 -27.02 -5.55
C SER A 36 -5.74 -27.40 -6.34
N ASN A 37 -4.73 -26.54 -6.34
CA ASN A 37 -3.39 -26.96 -6.69
C ASN A 37 -2.93 -27.97 -5.63
N LEU A 38 -2.40 -29.10 -6.07
CA LEU A 38 -1.70 -30.03 -5.20
C LEU A 38 -0.48 -29.30 -4.62
N GLU A 39 -0.67 -28.62 -3.48
CA GLU A 39 0.42 -28.06 -2.69
C GLU A 39 1.28 -29.23 -2.23
N GLY A 40 2.50 -29.31 -2.74
CA GLY A 40 3.42 -30.39 -2.41
C GLY A 40 3.70 -30.41 -0.90
N ARG A 41 3.85 -31.60 -0.31
CA ARG A 41 4.09 -31.77 1.14
C ARG A 41 5.20 -30.83 1.67
N LYS A 42 6.28 -30.64 0.91
CA LYS A 42 7.39 -29.74 1.26
C LYS A 42 6.96 -28.28 1.39
N THR A 43 6.12 -27.79 0.49
CA THR A 43 5.60 -26.41 0.52
C THR A 43 4.71 -26.20 1.74
N LYS A 44 3.86 -27.19 2.04
CA LYS A 44 3.03 -27.17 3.24
C LYS A 44 3.86 -27.11 4.53
N ASP A 45 4.91 -27.94 4.64
CA ASP A 45 5.79 -27.96 5.82
C ASP A 45 6.50 -26.60 6.03
N VAL A 46 6.99 -25.97 4.95
CA VAL A 46 7.63 -24.64 5.00
C VAL A 46 6.61 -23.55 5.37
N LYS A 47 5.41 -23.61 4.81
CA LYS A 47 4.31 -22.68 5.13
C LYS A 47 3.92 -22.75 6.60
N GLU A 48 3.75 -23.96 7.14
CA GLU A 48 3.47 -24.17 8.57
C GLU A 48 4.62 -23.65 9.45
N PHE A 49 5.87 -23.83 9.02
CA PHE A 49 7.03 -23.27 9.71
C PHE A 49 6.98 -21.74 9.77
N ILE A 50 6.71 -21.06 8.65
CA ILE A 50 6.59 -19.60 8.59
C ILE A 50 5.45 -19.11 9.49
N LEU A 51 4.28 -19.76 9.42
CA LEU A 51 3.09 -19.36 10.19
C LEU A 51 3.21 -19.58 11.70
N LYS A 52 4.18 -20.40 12.16
CA LYS A 52 4.41 -20.64 13.59
C LYS A 52 4.93 -19.39 14.29
N GLU A 53 5.74 -18.59 13.61
CA GLU A 53 6.27 -17.32 14.12
C GLU A 53 5.41 -16.16 13.60
N LYS A 54 4.38 -15.78 14.37
CA LYS A 54 3.39 -14.77 13.96
C LYS A 54 3.96 -13.37 13.73
N ARG A 55 5.12 -13.08 14.33
CA ARG A 55 5.85 -11.82 14.19
C ARG A 55 7.32 -12.14 14.16
N ARG A 56 8.00 -11.67 13.13
CA ARG A 56 9.42 -11.86 12.94
C ARG A 56 10.10 -10.50 12.89
N LEU A 57 10.83 -10.17 13.96
CA LEU A 57 11.64 -8.95 13.99
C LEU A 57 12.76 -9.07 12.95
N LEU A 58 12.82 -8.10 12.04
CA LEU A 58 13.85 -8.04 11.03
C LEU A 58 15.00 -7.14 11.43
N GLU A 59 14.69 -5.92 11.86
CA GLU A 59 15.68 -4.88 12.12
C GLU A 59 15.13 -3.88 13.14
N THR A 60 16.03 -3.22 13.87
CA THR A 60 15.69 -2.11 14.76
C THR A 60 16.53 -0.89 14.40
N TYR A 61 15.86 0.23 14.18
CA TYR A 61 16.51 1.51 13.91
C TYR A 61 16.22 2.49 15.05
N CYS A 62 17.17 3.34 15.38
CA CYS A 62 16.97 4.41 16.35
C CYS A 62 17.59 5.69 15.80
N GLU A 63 16.89 6.81 15.97
CA GLU A 63 17.44 8.10 15.60
C GLU A 63 18.57 8.50 16.55
N GLU A 64 19.60 9.15 16.03
CA GLU A 64 20.72 9.61 16.87
C GLU A 64 20.34 10.82 17.73
N SER A 65 19.44 11.67 17.23
CA SER A 65 19.07 12.95 17.82
C SER A 65 17.82 12.89 18.70
N SER A 66 17.06 11.80 18.66
CA SER A 66 15.83 11.61 19.42
C SER A 66 15.82 10.25 20.12
N SER A 67 14.97 10.07 21.14
CA SER A 67 14.77 8.77 21.77
C SER A 67 13.85 7.85 20.96
N LEU A 68 13.57 8.19 19.70
CA LEU A 68 12.62 7.48 18.86
C LEU A 68 13.29 6.30 18.17
N CYS A 69 12.71 5.11 18.35
CA CYS A 69 13.16 3.89 17.70
C CYS A 69 12.01 3.24 16.93
N TYR A 70 12.39 2.58 15.84
CA TYR A 70 11.52 1.86 14.94
C TYR A 70 11.93 0.40 14.85
N THR A 71 10.95 -0.46 14.56
CA THR A 71 11.17 -1.87 14.27
C THR A 71 10.54 -2.22 12.94
N VAL A 72 11.24 -3.04 12.17
CA VAL A 72 10.70 -3.64 10.95
C VAL A 72 10.36 -5.10 11.27
N GLU A 73 9.12 -5.49 11.06
CA GLU A 73 8.63 -6.84 11.35
C GLU A 73 7.89 -7.45 10.17
N ASP A 74 8.06 -8.76 9.96
CA ASP A 74 7.21 -9.54 9.06
C ASP A 74 6.13 -10.29 9.86
N HIS A 75 4.88 -10.15 9.43
CA HIS A 75 3.69 -10.74 10.05
C HIS A 75 3.05 -11.71 9.05
N PRO A 76 3.38 -13.02 9.11
CA PRO A 76 2.76 -14.03 8.28
C PRO A 76 1.35 -14.38 8.77
N ILE A 77 0.41 -14.41 7.84
CA ILE A 77 -1.00 -14.75 8.07
C ILE A 77 -1.52 -15.68 6.98
N LEU A 78 -2.65 -16.32 7.25
CA LEU A 78 -3.36 -17.14 6.28
C LEU A 78 -4.62 -16.39 5.82
N GLU A 79 -4.65 -15.97 4.57
CA GLU A 79 -5.82 -15.34 3.94
C GLU A 79 -6.31 -16.27 2.82
N ASN A 80 -7.57 -16.71 2.87
CA ASN A 80 -8.15 -17.64 1.89
C ASN A 80 -7.30 -18.91 1.63
N ASN A 81 -6.67 -19.43 2.69
CA ASN A 81 -5.77 -20.59 2.63
C ASN A 81 -4.44 -20.35 1.89
N GLU A 82 -4.11 -19.10 1.54
CA GLU A 82 -2.82 -18.70 1.00
C GLU A 82 -1.99 -17.99 2.09
N LEU A 83 -0.67 -18.19 2.03
CA LEU A 83 0.25 -17.46 2.91
C LEU A 83 0.37 -16.04 2.40
N VAL A 84 0.08 -15.07 3.26
CA VAL A 84 0.33 -13.65 3.02
C VAL A 84 1.27 -13.16 4.10
N VAL A 85 2.33 -12.44 3.71
CA VAL A 85 3.27 -11.83 4.65
C VAL A 85 3.18 -10.33 4.52
N LYS A 86 2.80 -9.68 5.64
CA LYS A 86 2.76 -8.22 5.74
C LYS A 86 4.02 -7.75 6.43
N ARG A 87 4.73 -6.80 5.83
CA ARG A 87 5.86 -6.12 6.46
C ARG A 87 5.39 -4.82 7.09
N LEU A 88 5.70 -4.64 8.37
CA LEU A 88 5.28 -3.52 9.18
C LEU A 88 6.48 -2.69 9.61
N LEU A 89 6.30 -1.37 9.59
CA LEU A 89 7.17 -0.42 10.29
C LEU A 89 6.43 0.02 11.55
N LEU A 90 6.99 -0.25 12.73
CA LEU A 90 6.36 0.09 14.01
C LEU A 90 7.26 0.99 14.84
N TYR A 91 6.67 1.75 15.75
CA TYR A 91 7.41 2.36 16.86
C TYR A 91 7.79 1.26 17.86
N LYS A 92 9.05 1.23 18.27
CA LYS A 92 9.57 0.19 19.18
C LYS A 92 8.80 0.11 20.50
N ASP A 93 8.35 1.25 21.02
CA ASP A 93 7.66 1.33 22.31
C ASP A 93 6.12 1.25 22.18
N SER A 94 5.59 0.98 20.99
CA SER A 94 4.14 0.89 20.77
C SER A 94 3.75 -0.03 19.62
N ASP A 95 3.21 -1.19 19.97
CA ASP A 95 2.63 -2.16 19.04
C ASP A 95 1.25 -1.76 18.49
N LEU A 96 0.61 -0.72 19.05
CA LEU A 96 -0.75 -0.32 18.67
C LEU A 96 -0.81 0.47 17.36
N PHE A 97 0.31 1.10 16.98
CA PHE A 97 0.38 1.99 15.83
C PHE A 97 1.58 1.60 14.98
N PHE A 98 1.30 1.13 13.77
CA PHE A 98 2.32 0.99 12.73
C PHE A 98 2.36 2.25 11.89
N VAL A 99 3.57 2.70 11.56
CA VAL A 99 3.83 3.83 10.67
C VAL A 99 3.43 3.46 9.24
N SER A 100 3.76 2.24 8.81
CA SER A 100 3.50 1.78 7.45
C SER A 100 3.39 0.27 7.38
N THR A 101 2.68 -0.20 6.35
CA THR A 101 2.46 -1.62 6.07
C THR A 101 2.55 -1.84 4.57
N VAL A 102 3.24 -2.91 4.16
CA VAL A 102 3.24 -3.41 2.77
C VAL A 102 3.03 -4.91 2.75
N GLU A 103 2.57 -5.44 1.63
CA GLU A 103 2.54 -6.89 1.38
C GLU A 103 3.82 -7.31 0.65
N LEU A 104 4.35 -8.49 0.97
CA LEU A 104 5.44 -9.11 0.21
C LEU A 104 4.88 -10.05 -0.86
N GLU A 105 5.54 -10.10 -2.02
CA GLU A 105 5.23 -11.08 -3.06
C GLU A 105 5.62 -12.49 -2.60
N THR A 106 4.65 -13.22 -2.08
CA THR A 106 4.89 -14.56 -1.55
C THR A 106 5.14 -15.54 -2.70
N PRO A 107 6.25 -16.32 -2.69
CA PRO A 107 6.51 -17.31 -3.72
C PRO A 107 5.38 -18.34 -3.84
N LYS A 108 4.93 -18.61 -5.06
CA LYS A 108 3.89 -19.63 -5.34
C LYS A 108 4.28 -21.03 -4.87
N VAL A 109 5.58 -21.34 -4.87
CA VAL A 109 6.14 -22.60 -4.37
C VAL A 109 7.21 -22.27 -3.33
N LEU A 110 6.93 -22.61 -2.07
CA LEU A 110 7.86 -22.44 -0.96
C LEU A 110 8.78 -23.66 -0.84
N THR A 111 10.06 -23.38 -0.61
CA THR A 111 11.12 -24.33 -0.32
C THR A 111 11.99 -23.79 0.82
N TRP A 112 12.82 -24.65 1.41
CA TRP A 112 13.82 -24.23 2.40
C TRP A 112 14.91 -23.31 1.84
N ASP A 113 14.99 -23.13 0.52
CA ASP A 113 15.95 -22.23 -0.11
C ASP A 113 15.37 -20.83 -0.34
N ASN A 114 14.03 -20.69 -0.39
CA ASN A 114 13.35 -19.42 -0.71
C ASN A 114 12.39 -18.92 0.39
N PHE A 115 12.32 -19.58 1.54
CA PHE A 115 11.40 -19.21 2.64
C PHE A 115 11.77 -17.91 3.37
N ASN A 116 12.95 -17.35 3.12
CA ASN A 116 13.43 -16.16 3.80
C ASN A 116 12.76 -14.89 3.26
N SER A 117 11.72 -14.43 3.96
CA SER A 117 10.93 -13.23 3.61
C SER A 117 11.72 -11.92 3.49
N ARG A 118 12.93 -11.83 4.07
CA ARG A 118 13.83 -10.67 3.86
C ARG A 118 14.20 -10.46 2.39
N GLN A 119 14.18 -11.54 1.60
CA GLN A 119 14.54 -11.54 0.18
C GLN A 119 13.33 -11.40 -0.74
N TRP A 120 12.12 -11.36 -0.18
CA TRP A 120 10.92 -11.26 -1.00
C TRP A 120 10.68 -9.81 -1.40
N PRO A 121 10.39 -9.54 -2.68
CA PRO A 121 10.08 -8.21 -3.13
C PRO A 121 8.76 -7.73 -2.54
N VAL A 122 8.60 -6.41 -2.47
CA VAL A 122 7.37 -5.78 -2.00
C VAL A 122 6.35 -5.77 -3.13
N ASN A 123 5.13 -6.22 -2.84
CA ASN A 123 4.00 -6.10 -3.75
C ASN A 123 3.49 -4.66 -3.76
N LYS A 124 3.99 -3.84 -4.69
CA LYS A 124 3.67 -2.40 -4.79
C LYS A 124 2.21 -2.12 -5.18
N LEU A 125 1.48 -3.13 -5.68
CA LEU A 125 0.11 -2.97 -6.20
C LEU A 125 -0.97 -3.28 -5.16
N VAL A 126 -0.59 -3.77 -3.97
CA VAL A 126 -1.53 -4.12 -2.90
C VAL A 126 -1.36 -3.20 -1.71
N ILE A 127 -2.45 -2.53 -1.35
CA ILE A 127 -2.51 -1.66 -0.18
C ILE A 127 -3.58 -2.20 0.78
N HIS A 128 -3.15 -2.67 1.95
CA HIS A 128 -4.06 -3.17 2.99
C HIS A 128 -4.64 -2.06 3.87
N ASN A 129 -3.87 -1.00 4.11
CA ASN A 129 -4.29 0.07 4.99
C ASN A 129 -5.42 0.91 4.35
N VAL A 130 -6.58 0.95 5.01
CA VAL A 130 -7.78 1.65 4.51
C VAL A 130 -7.54 3.16 4.39
N TYR A 131 -6.84 3.77 5.35
CA TYR A 131 -6.50 5.20 5.28
C TYR A 131 -5.65 5.51 4.04
N THR A 132 -4.61 4.71 3.79
CA THR A 132 -3.76 4.83 2.59
C THR A 132 -4.56 4.71 1.30
N ARG A 133 -5.48 3.75 1.20
CA ARG A 133 -6.36 3.59 0.04
C ARG A 133 -7.27 4.79 -0.17
N LEU A 134 -7.83 5.34 0.91
CA LEU A 134 -8.70 6.52 0.85
C LEU A 134 -7.94 7.77 0.42
N MET A 135 -6.71 7.97 0.91
CA MET A 135 -5.86 9.11 0.50
C MET A 135 -5.58 9.08 -1.00
N ILE A 136 -5.19 7.93 -1.54
CA ILE A 136 -4.97 7.75 -2.98
C ILE A 136 -6.28 7.96 -3.75
N ALA A 137 -7.37 7.30 -3.33
CA ALA A 137 -8.66 7.41 -4.00
C ALA A 137 -9.18 8.85 -4.02
N MET A 138 -8.91 9.64 -2.97
CA MET A 138 -9.34 11.04 -2.90
C MET A 138 -8.68 11.89 -3.99
N GLY A 139 -7.45 11.58 -4.42
CA GLY A 139 -6.82 12.23 -5.56
C GLY A 139 -7.68 12.13 -6.83
N PHE A 140 -8.26 10.96 -7.09
CA PHE A 140 -9.15 10.75 -8.23
C PHE A 140 -10.55 11.32 -8.01
N VAL A 141 -11.12 11.15 -6.80
CA VAL A 141 -12.47 11.66 -6.47
C VAL A 141 -12.53 13.19 -6.58
N MET A 142 -11.44 13.86 -6.24
CA MET A 142 -11.32 15.32 -6.32
C MET A 142 -10.81 15.81 -7.67
N GLU A 143 -10.69 14.93 -8.68
CA GLU A 143 -10.19 15.24 -10.02
C GLU A 143 -8.77 15.83 -10.03
N ALA A 144 -7.97 15.56 -9.00
CA ALA A 144 -6.55 15.92 -8.95
C ALA A 144 -5.67 14.91 -9.69
N LEU A 145 -6.15 13.67 -9.86
CA LEU A 145 -5.53 12.62 -10.65
C LEU A 145 -6.55 12.02 -11.62
N GLU A 146 -6.08 11.71 -12.82
CA GLU A 146 -6.84 11.06 -13.87
C GLU A 146 -6.40 9.60 -14.06
N PHE A 147 -7.35 8.74 -14.40
CA PHE A 147 -7.08 7.38 -14.88
C PHE A 147 -6.76 7.41 -16.36
N ASP A 148 -5.89 6.50 -16.82
CA ASP A 148 -5.52 6.32 -18.23
C ASP A 148 -5.04 7.63 -18.88
N SER A 149 -4.32 8.45 -18.12
CA SER A 149 -3.79 9.71 -18.62
C SER A 149 -2.79 9.46 -19.76
N LEU A 150 -2.79 10.36 -20.74
CA LEU A 150 -1.83 10.33 -21.85
C LEU A 150 -0.59 11.18 -21.54
N GLU A 151 -0.60 11.91 -20.43
CA GLU A 151 0.46 12.84 -20.02
C GLU A 151 0.88 12.58 -18.57
N TRP A 152 2.12 12.97 -18.24
CA TRP A 152 2.62 12.83 -16.87
C TRP A 152 1.94 13.82 -15.92
N GLN A 153 1.41 13.31 -14.82
CA GLN A 153 0.74 14.09 -13.78
C GLN A 153 1.72 14.40 -12.63
N ASN A 154 2.18 15.65 -12.54
CA ASN A 154 3.10 16.08 -11.48
C ASN A 154 2.39 16.07 -10.12
N THR A 155 2.84 15.20 -9.23
CA THR A 155 2.24 15.01 -7.90
C THR A 155 3.28 15.28 -6.82
N LEU A 156 2.92 16.12 -5.86
CA LEU A 156 3.70 16.36 -4.65
C LEU A 156 3.10 15.58 -3.49
N MET A 157 3.92 14.79 -2.80
CA MET A 157 3.55 14.11 -1.56
C MET A 157 4.44 14.61 -0.42
N ILE A 158 3.83 15.06 0.68
CA ILE A 158 4.56 15.45 1.90
C ILE A 158 4.38 14.34 2.94
N GLY A 159 5.50 13.77 3.38
CA GLY A 159 5.56 12.58 4.22
C GLY A 159 5.64 11.29 3.39
N LEU A 160 6.72 10.54 3.57
CA LEU A 160 6.96 9.26 2.90
C LEU A 160 6.50 8.08 3.75
N GLY A 161 6.81 8.11 5.05
CA GLY A 161 6.69 6.91 5.90
C GLY A 161 7.49 5.74 5.32
N GLY A 162 6.93 4.54 5.32
CA GLY A 162 7.50 3.38 4.63
C GLY A 162 7.25 3.37 3.11
N GLY A 163 6.79 4.46 2.50
CA GLY A 163 6.66 4.57 1.05
C GLY A 163 5.48 3.82 0.42
N THR A 164 4.51 3.32 1.18
CA THR A 164 3.38 2.54 0.63
C THR A 164 2.60 3.28 -0.46
N GLN A 165 2.29 4.58 -0.25
CA GLN A 165 1.59 5.40 -1.27
C GLN A 165 2.49 5.69 -2.46
N ASN A 166 3.75 6.05 -2.18
CA ASN A 166 4.77 6.33 -3.18
C ASN A 166 4.94 5.15 -4.15
N ASN A 167 5.18 3.97 -3.60
CA ASN A 167 5.39 2.73 -4.35
C ASN A 167 4.20 2.42 -5.26
N PHE A 168 2.98 2.52 -4.73
CA PHE A 168 1.77 2.27 -5.53
C PHE A 168 1.65 3.25 -6.70
N LEU A 169 1.75 4.55 -6.42
CA LEU A 169 1.64 5.58 -7.45
C LEU A 169 2.75 5.47 -8.50
N SER A 170 3.96 5.06 -8.10
CA SER A 170 5.08 4.83 -9.02
C SER A 170 4.99 3.54 -9.83
N ALA A 171 4.26 2.52 -9.33
CA ALA A 171 4.18 1.20 -9.95
C ALA A 171 2.98 1.02 -10.87
N VAL A 172 1.99 1.91 -10.78
CA VAL A 172 0.76 1.83 -11.58
C VAL A 172 0.91 2.67 -12.85
N ASP A 173 1.24 1.99 -13.95
CA ASP A 173 1.59 2.63 -15.22
C ASP A 173 0.46 3.46 -15.84
N PHE A 174 -0.81 3.06 -15.66
CA PHE A 174 -1.94 3.74 -16.30
C PHE A 174 -2.32 5.09 -15.69
N ILE A 175 -1.71 5.48 -14.56
CA ILE A 175 -1.93 6.81 -13.97
C ILE A 175 -0.87 7.80 -14.48
N MET A 176 0.32 7.33 -14.90
CA MET A 176 1.43 8.17 -15.36
C MET A 176 1.78 9.31 -14.37
N VAL A 177 2.16 8.98 -13.13
CA VAL A 177 2.50 9.99 -12.10
C VAL A 177 3.99 10.34 -12.12
N ASN A 178 4.31 11.63 -12.20
CA ASN A 178 5.65 12.13 -11.89
C ASN A 178 5.66 12.60 -10.43
N LEU A 179 6.20 11.75 -9.55
CA LEU A 179 6.08 11.90 -8.11
C LEU A 179 7.32 12.57 -7.51
N THR A 180 7.10 13.63 -6.76
CA THR A 180 8.08 14.20 -5.83
C THR A 180 7.55 13.99 -4.42
N THR A 181 8.30 13.26 -3.60
CA THR A 181 7.98 13.04 -2.18
C THR A 181 8.96 13.80 -1.31
N VAL A 182 8.47 14.58 -0.35
CA VAL A 182 9.32 15.28 0.62
C VAL A 182 9.17 14.60 1.97
N GLU A 183 10.28 14.14 2.53
CA GLU A 183 10.34 13.45 3.82
C GLU A 183 11.24 14.22 4.78
N LEU A 184 10.75 14.47 5.99
CA LEU A 184 11.50 15.21 6.99
C LEU A 184 12.68 14.40 7.54
N ASN A 185 12.47 13.10 7.72
CA ASN A 185 13.39 12.23 8.43
C ASN A 185 14.24 11.37 7.47
N PRO A 186 15.56 11.57 7.39
CA PRO A 186 16.43 10.76 6.54
C PRO A 186 16.37 9.27 6.89
N LEU A 187 16.21 8.92 8.17
CA LEU A 187 16.13 7.52 8.60
C LEU A 187 14.88 6.83 8.03
N MET A 188 13.78 7.57 7.89
CA MET A 188 12.55 7.07 7.29
C MET A 188 12.75 6.74 5.80
N ALA A 189 13.44 7.62 5.06
CA ALA A 189 13.80 7.37 3.67
C ALA A 189 14.72 6.14 3.53
N THR A 190 15.71 5.99 4.41
CA THR A 190 16.58 4.80 4.44
C THR A 190 15.77 3.53 4.69
N MET A 191 14.91 3.50 5.71
CA MET A 191 14.08 2.33 6.00
C MET A 191 13.14 1.99 4.84
N ALA A 192 12.53 3.00 4.20
CA ALA A 192 11.67 2.79 3.05
C ALA A 192 12.41 2.11 1.88
N ALA A 193 13.65 2.53 1.60
CA ALA A 193 14.50 1.93 0.58
C ALA A 193 14.94 0.51 0.96
N ASP A 194 15.43 0.32 2.19
CA ASP A 194 15.99 -0.96 2.65
C ASP A 194 14.92 -2.07 2.74
N TRP A 195 13.71 -1.73 3.19
CA TRP A 195 12.73 -2.72 3.63
C TRP A 195 11.39 -2.68 2.91
N PHE A 196 11.01 -1.52 2.38
CA PHE A 196 9.67 -1.30 1.83
C PHE A 196 9.66 -1.12 0.32
N GLY A 197 10.79 -1.33 -0.35
CA GLY A 197 10.87 -1.38 -1.81
C GLY A 197 10.76 -0.02 -2.48
N LEU A 198 11.03 1.06 -1.75
CA LEU A 198 11.19 2.38 -2.35
C LEU A 198 12.33 2.35 -3.36
N GLU A 199 12.04 2.77 -4.58
CA GLU A 199 13.02 2.91 -5.65
C GLU A 199 12.83 4.27 -6.31
N GLU A 200 13.85 5.11 -6.22
CA GLU A 200 13.87 6.38 -6.94
C GLU A 200 14.09 6.13 -8.44
N SER A 201 13.47 6.96 -9.26
CA SER A 201 13.57 6.92 -10.71
C SER A 201 13.40 8.32 -11.29
N ARG A 202 13.42 8.45 -12.62
CA ARG A 202 13.20 9.76 -13.27
C ARG A 202 11.84 10.37 -12.95
N THR A 203 10.85 9.56 -12.58
CA THR A 203 9.47 9.98 -12.29
C THR A 203 9.06 9.67 -10.85
N ASN A 204 10.01 9.29 -10.00
CA ASN A 204 9.79 9.05 -8.58
C ASN A 204 11.00 9.54 -7.79
N ASN A 205 10.90 10.70 -7.16
CA ASN A 205 12.01 11.33 -6.44
C ASN A 205 11.62 11.51 -4.97
N VAL A 206 12.58 11.29 -4.07
CA VAL A 206 12.44 11.53 -2.63
C VAL A 206 13.44 12.58 -2.19
N LEU A 207 12.93 13.68 -1.65
CA LEU A 207 13.73 14.78 -1.11
C LEU A 207 13.67 14.72 0.41
N VAL A 208 14.85 14.71 1.05
CA VAL A 208 14.92 14.81 2.51
C VAL A 208 15.02 16.29 2.90
N GLU A 209 13.89 16.89 3.26
CA GLU A 209 13.74 18.31 3.58
C GLU A 209 12.51 18.53 4.49
N ASP A 210 12.46 19.67 5.18
CA ASP A 210 11.21 20.11 5.82
C ASP A 210 10.16 20.45 4.76
N GLY A 211 9.00 19.80 4.83
CA GLY A 211 7.91 20.02 3.88
C GLY A 211 7.36 21.45 3.88
N VAL A 212 7.42 22.17 5.00
CA VAL A 212 7.00 23.57 5.11
C VAL A 212 7.95 24.49 4.36
N ASP A 213 9.26 24.25 4.51
CA ASP A 213 10.29 25.01 3.81
C ASP A 213 10.24 24.74 2.31
N PHE A 214 10.10 23.47 1.92
CA PHE A 214 9.94 23.06 0.54
C PHE A 214 8.73 23.76 -0.12
N LEU A 215 7.56 23.72 0.54
CA LEU A 215 6.34 24.36 0.04
C LEU A 215 6.50 25.88 -0.07
N SER A 216 7.14 26.51 0.91
CA SER A 216 7.41 27.96 0.88
C SER A 216 8.29 28.34 -0.30
N GLY A 217 9.32 27.53 -0.59
CA GLY A 217 10.17 27.70 -1.77
C GLY A 217 9.42 27.44 -3.08
N ALA A 218 8.62 26.38 -3.16
CA ALA A 218 7.82 26.03 -4.34
C ALA A 218 6.81 27.14 -4.67
N ALA A 219 6.15 27.70 -3.67
CA ALA A 219 5.21 28.82 -3.83
C ALA A 219 5.88 30.08 -4.41
N GLN A 220 7.12 30.38 -4.00
CA GLN A 220 7.88 31.50 -4.55
C GLN A 220 8.33 31.27 -6.00
N ARG A 221 8.65 30.01 -6.36
CA ARG A 221 9.05 29.63 -7.71
C ARG A 221 7.86 29.46 -8.67
N GLY A 222 6.67 29.18 -8.15
CA GLY A 222 5.49 28.84 -8.94
C GLY A 222 5.49 27.40 -9.46
N SER A 223 6.37 26.55 -8.95
CA SER A 223 6.51 25.14 -9.34
C SER A 223 7.22 24.34 -8.25
N PHE A 224 7.01 23.02 -8.27
CA PHE A 224 7.78 22.03 -7.51
C PHE A 224 8.37 20.99 -8.46
#